data_AF-A0A838RFA1-F1
#
_entry.id   AF-A0A838RFA1-F1
#
_cell.length_a   1.000
_cell.length_b   1.000
_cell.length_c   1.000
_cell.angle_alpha   90.00
_cell.angle_beta   90.00
_cell.angle_gamma   90.00
#
_symmetry.space_group_name_H-M   'P 1'
#
loop_
_entity.id
_entity.type
_entity.pdbx_description
1 polymer ?
#
loop_
_entity_poly.entity_id
_entity_poly.type
_entity_poly.pdbx_seq_one_letter_code
_entity_poly.pdbx_strand_id
1 'polypeptide(L)'
;MDPLSDDFIYTFPTKSGLLVRVRPACPEDTPHLVDLFNNMSPASRYQRFNDTMENVTLEQVWREAERLATMEPEQGVLWLAFVDLPHQPGAPVAGLRLHHIPPGTAEVAISVRDDHQSEG
;
A
#
# COMPACT_ATOMS: atom_id res chain seq x y z
N MET A 1 -2.58 -12.18 -22.79
CA MET A 1 -2.63 -12.44 -21.35
C MET A 1 -2.90 -11.09 -20.73
N ASP A 2 -4.06 -10.91 -20.11
CA ASP A 2 -4.41 -9.63 -19.49
C ASP A 2 -3.51 -9.46 -18.26
N PRO A 3 -2.61 -8.47 -18.19
CA PRO A 3 -1.63 -8.36 -17.10
C PRO A 3 -2.26 -7.97 -15.74
N LEU A 4 -3.60 -7.92 -15.67
CA LEU A 4 -4.40 -7.57 -14.50
C LEU A 4 -5.16 -8.76 -13.88
N SER A 5 -4.87 -10.01 -14.28
CA SER A 5 -5.66 -11.18 -13.84
C SER A 5 -5.57 -11.44 -12.32
N ASP A 6 -6.65 -11.09 -11.61
CA ASP A 6 -7.48 -11.95 -10.75
C ASP A 6 -6.98 -12.50 -9.40
N ASP A 7 -5.81 -12.13 -8.87
CA ASP A 7 -5.41 -12.57 -7.51
C ASP A 7 -5.97 -11.69 -6.37
N PHE A 8 -7.09 -10.99 -6.61
CA PHE A 8 -7.79 -10.24 -5.57
C PHE A 8 -8.53 -11.19 -4.63
N ILE A 9 -8.08 -11.22 -3.37
CA ILE A 9 -8.61 -12.11 -2.33
C ILE A 9 -9.84 -11.49 -1.68
N TYR A 10 -9.86 -10.17 -1.52
CA TYR A 10 -10.99 -9.46 -0.94
C TYR A 10 -11.54 -8.41 -1.89
N THR A 11 -12.85 -8.24 -1.87
CA THR A 11 -13.55 -7.18 -2.58
C THR A 11 -14.69 -6.66 -1.71
N PHE A 12 -14.74 -5.35 -1.48
CA PHE A 12 -15.78 -4.74 -0.66
C PHE A 12 -16.02 -3.27 -1.06
N PRO A 13 -17.25 -2.76 -0.91
CA PRO A 13 -17.54 -1.35 -1.17
C PRO A 13 -17.10 -0.46 0.00
N THR A 14 -16.68 0.76 -0.30
CA THR A 14 -16.52 1.84 0.69
C THR A 14 -17.86 2.47 1.08
N LYS A 15 -17.86 3.41 2.03
CA LYS A 15 -19.04 4.22 2.40
C LYS A 15 -19.61 5.01 1.22
N SER A 16 -18.75 5.52 0.34
CA SER A 16 -19.16 6.21 -0.90
C SER A 16 -19.55 5.27 -2.04
N GLY A 17 -19.36 3.95 -1.88
CA GLY A 17 -19.71 2.94 -2.87
C GLY A 17 -18.59 2.60 -3.87
N LEU A 18 -17.35 3.08 -3.65
CA LEU A 18 -16.20 2.66 -4.45
C LEU A 18 -15.87 1.19 -4.17
N LEU A 19 -15.63 0.40 -5.21
CA LEU A 19 -15.29 -1.01 -5.07
C LEU A 19 -13.79 -1.17 -4.80
N VAL A 20 -13.43 -1.53 -3.57
CA VAL A 20 -12.06 -1.85 -3.18
C VAL A 20 -11.75 -3.30 -3.51
N ARG A 21 -10.60 -3.55 -4.13
CA ARG A 21 -10.05 -4.89 -4.38
C ARG A 21 -8.69 -5.01 -3.68
N VAL A 22 -8.47 -6.10 -2.95
CA VAL A 22 -7.29 -6.26 -2.08
C VAL A 22 -6.57 -7.57 -2.39
N ARG A 23 -5.24 -7.50 -2.51
CA ARG A 23 -4.36 -8.67 -2.70
C ARG A 23 -3.02 -8.49 -2.01
N PRO A 24 -2.25 -9.58 -1.77
CA PRO A 24 -0.85 -9.47 -1.41
C PRO A 24 -0.07 -8.73 -2.50
N ALA A 25 0.96 -7.99 -2.09
CA ALA A 25 1.87 -7.34 -3.01
C ALA A 25 2.79 -8.36 -3.68
N CYS A 26 3.22 -8.05 -4.88
CA CYS A 26 4.24 -8.77 -5.64
C CYS A 26 5.39 -7.82 -6.03
N PRO A 27 6.54 -8.33 -6.48
CA PRO A 27 7.70 -7.50 -6.84
C PRO A 27 7.37 -6.36 -7.83
N GLU A 28 6.44 -6.61 -8.75
CA GLU A 28 5.97 -5.65 -9.76
C GLU A 28 5.20 -4.46 -9.17
N ASP A 29 4.78 -4.51 -7.90
CA ASP A 29 4.01 -3.44 -7.23
C ASP A 29 4.86 -2.28 -6.72
N THR A 30 6.18 -2.32 -6.93
CA THR A 30 7.08 -1.21 -6.57
C THR A 30 6.55 0.16 -7.02
N PRO A 31 6.07 0.35 -8.28
CA PRO A 31 5.49 1.62 -8.71
C PRO A 31 4.21 2.00 -7.97
N HIS A 32 3.38 1.03 -7.58
CA HIS A 32 2.15 1.29 -6.81
C HIS A 32 2.44 1.77 -5.38
N LEU A 33 3.49 1.24 -4.76
CA LEU A 33 3.96 1.69 -3.45
C LEU A 33 4.50 3.13 -3.50
N VAL A 34 5.24 3.45 -4.57
CA VAL A 34 5.71 4.82 -4.81
C VAL A 34 4.53 5.77 -5.05
N ASP A 35 3.53 5.35 -5.81
CA ASP A 35 2.31 6.14 -6.04
C ASP A 35 1.54 6.40 -4.73
N LEU A 36 1.35 5.37 -3.90
CA LEU A 36 0.78 5.53 -2.56
C LEU A 36 1.55 6.54 -1.71
N PHE A 37 2.87 6.44 -1.69
CA PHE A 37 3.72 7.37 -0.94
C PHE A 37 3.57 8.82 -1.43
N ASN A 38 3.50 9.02 -2.74
CA ASN A 38 3.34 10.34 -3.34
C ASN A 38 1.96 10.97 -3.07
N ASN A 39 0.94 10.16 -2.82
CA ASN A 39 -0.40 10.62 -2.46
C ASN A 39 -0.65 10.72 -0.93
N MET A 40 0.39 10.58 -0.11
CA MET A 40 0.34 10.88 1.34
C MET A 40 0.94 12.26 1.63
N SER A 41 0.22 13.10 2.38
CA SER A 41 0.76 14.36 2.91
C SER A 41 1.87 14.12 3.93
N PRO A 42 2.68 15.16 4.24
CA PRO A 42 3.67 15.09 5.31
C PRO A 42 3.07 14.67 6.67
N ALA A 43 1.82 15.04 6.95
CA ALA A 43 1.12 14.63 8.18
C ALA A 43 0.83 13.12 8.20
N SER A 44 0.31 12.57 7.10
CA SER A 44 0.08 11.12 6.95
C SER A 44 1.40 10.33 6.99
N ARG A 45 2.47 10.86 6.38
CA ARG A 45 3.81 10.27 6.47
C ARG A 45 4.34 10.28 7.90
N TYR A 46 4.20 11.40 8.62
CA TYR A 46 4.58 11.50 10.02
C TYR A 46 3.86 10.48 10.89
N GLN A 47 2.55 10.31 10.73
CA GLN A 47 1.80 9.29 11.47
C GLN A 47 2.28 7.87 11.16
N ARG A 48 2.71 7.62 9.93
CA ARG A 48 3.14 6.29 9.47
C ARG A 48 4.58 5.94 9.82
N PHE A 49 5.49 6.91 9.74
CA PHE A 49 6.93 6.71 9.84
C PHE A 49 7.55 7.37 11.08
N ASN A 50 6.74 8.07 11.89
CA ASN A 50 7.17 8.93 12.98
C ASN A 50 8.18 10.02 12.53
N ASP A 51 8.14 10.37 11.24
CA ASP A 51 8.97 11.34 10.55
C ASP A 51 8.18 11.91 9.36
N THR A 52 8.25 13.23 9.14
CA THR A 52 7.56 13.90 8.03
C THR A 52 8.14 13.50 6.66
N MET A 53 9.34 12.92 6.64
CA MET A 53 10.04 12.49 5.43
C MET A 53 10.22 13.62 4.40
N GLU A 54 10.36 14.87 4.87
CA GLU A 54 10.48 16.07 4.02
C GLU A 54 11.73 16.07 3.13
N ASN A 55 12.78 15.34 3.52
CA ASN A 55 14.06 15.28 2.80
C ASN A 55 14.35 13.91 2.16
N VAL A 56 13.35 13.06 1.99
CA VAL A 56 13.55 11.73 1.40
C VAL A 56 13.69 11.86 -0.11
N THR A 57 14.81 11.37 -0.65
CA THR A 57 15.05 11.41 -2.08
C THR A 57 14.16 10.41 -2.80
N LEU A 58 13.84 10.68 -4.06
CA LEU A 58 13.06 9.74 -4.89
C LEU A 58 13.71 8.35 -4.93
N GLU A 59 15.04 8.28 -5.01
CA GLU A 59 15.80 7.02 -4.97
C GLU A 59 15.56 6.24 -3.66
N GLN A 60 15.52 6.92 -2.51
CA GLN A 60 15.24 6.28 -1.23
C GLN A 60 13.80 5.73 -1.18
N VAL A 61 12.82 6.45 -1.72
CA VAL A 61 11.44 5.99 -1.81
C VAL A 61 11.35 4.73 -2.67
N TRP A 62 11.97 4.74 -3.86
CA TRP A 62 11.97 3.59 -4.76
C TRP A 62 12.66 2.38 -4.15
N ARG A 63 13.81 2.56 -3.51
CA ARG A 63 14.53 1.46 -2.86
C ARG A 63 13.72 0.84 -1.72
N GLU A 64 13.02 1.66 -0.93
CA GLU A 64 12.17 1.14 0.15
C GLU A 64 10.92 0.45 -0.40
N ALA A 65 10.31 1.00 -1.45
CA ALA A 65 9.20 0.36 -2.14
C ALA A 65 9.60 -1.02 -2.70
N GLU A 66 10.75 -1.11 -3.36
CA GLU A 66 11.29 -2.37 -3.88
C GLU A 66 11.54 -3.39 -2.75
N ARG A 67 12.14 -2.94 -1.64
CA ARG A 67 12.38 -3.77 -0.46
C ARG A 67 11.07 -4.31 0.15
N LEU A 68 9.99 -3.52 0.13
CA LEU A 68 8.68 -3.95 0.62
C LEU A 68 7.97 -4.90 -0.35
N ALA A 69 8.07 -4.64 -1.65
CA ALA A 69 7.47 -5.48 -2.71
C ALA A 69 8.13 -6.87 -2.82
N THR A 70 9.39 -6.98 -2.42
CA THR A 70 10.19 -8.21 -2.43
C THR A 70 10.38 -8.83 -1.04
N MET A 71 9.52 -8.47 -0.07
CA MET A 71 9.57 -9.01 1.29
C MET A 71 9.34 -10.53 1.30
N GLU A 72 10.23 -11.27 1.95
CA GLU A 72 10.09 -12.72 2.10
C GLU A 72 8.97 -13.07 3.10
N PRO A 73 8.18 -14.14 2.88
CA PRO A 73 7.06 -14.52 3.74
C PRO A 73 7.41 -14.70 5.23
N GLU A 74 8.64 -15.12 5.53
CA GLU A 74 9.12 -15.28 6.91
C GLU A 74 9.24 -13.93 7.62
N GLN A 75 9.52 -12.85 6.89
CA GLN A 75 9.66 -11.49 7.42
C GLN A 75 8.31 -10.80 7.63
N GLY A 76 7.28 -11.22 6.88
CA GLY A 76 5.96 -10.62 6.93
C GLY A 76 5.21 -10.71 5.61
N VAL A 77 4.19 -9.86 5.47
CA VAL A 77 3.41 -9.74 4.24
C VAL A 77 2.97 -8.30 4.03
N LEU A 78 3.00 -7.85 2.78
CA LEU A 78 2.45 -6.59 2.35
C LEU A 78 1.17 -6.87 1.55
N TRP A 79 0.13 -6.11 1.86
CA TRP A 79 -1.15 -6.11 1.14
C TRP A 79 -1.39 -4.74 0.53
N LEU A 80 -1.97 -4.74 -0.66
CA LEU A 80 -2.35 -3.53 -1.37
C LEU A 80 -3.84 -3.55 -1.68
N ALA A 81 -4.47 -2.39 -1.51
CA ALA A 81 -5.85 -2.13 -1.86
C ALA A 81 -5.91 -1.20 -3.08
N PHE A 82 -6.80 -1.51 -4.01
CA PHE A 82 -6.96 -0.82 -5.27
C PHE A 82 -8.42 -0.46 -5.53
N VAL A 83 -8.65 0.66 -6.20
CA VAL A 83 -9.96 1.07 -6.73
C VAL A 83 -9.81 1.52 -8.17
N ASP A 84 -10.92 1.63 -8.90
CA ASP A 84 -10.92 2.27 -10.22
C ASP A 84 -11.31 3.74 -10.07
N LEU A 85 -10.34 4.63 -10.22
CA LEU A 85 -10.58 6.08 -10.22
C LEU A 85 -10.86 6.60 -11.63
N PRO A 86 -11.54 7.74 -11.77
CA PRO A 86 -11.60 8.45 -13.03
C PRO A 86 -10.18 8.70 -13.57
N HIS A 87 -9.88 8.19 -14.76
CA HIS A 87 -8.58 8.28 -15.44
C HIS A 87 -7.42 7.49 -14.81
N GLN A 88 -7.65 6.73 -13.74
CA GLN A 88 -6.64 5.85 -13.13
C GLN A 88 -7.28 4.52 -12.69
N PRO A 89 -7.59 3.61 -13.63
CA PRO A 89 -8.05 2.27 -13.28
C PRO A 89 -6.96 1.52 -12.51
N GLY A 90 -7.35 0.75 -11.49
CA GLY A 90 -6.41 0.05 -10.61
C GLY A 90 -5.49 0.99 -9.82
N ALA A 91 -5.98 2.16 -9.40
CA ALA A 91 -5.23 3.07 -8.55
C ALA A 91 -5.02 2.45 -7.16
N PRO A 92 -3.80 2.44 -6.61
CA PRO A 92 -3.55 1.98 -5.26
C PRO A 92 -4.05 3.02 -4.26
N VAL A 93 -4.81 2.58 -3.26
CA VAL A 93 -5.45 3.48 -2.26
C VAL A 93 -5.02 3.22 -0.83
N ALA A 94 -4.58 2.00 -0.53
CA ALA A 94 -4.04 1.68 0.79
C ALA A 94 -2.99 0.57 0.72
N GLY A 95 -2.12 0.55 1.74
CA GLY A 95 -1.16 -0.52 1.99
C GLY A 95 -1.23 -0.97 3.45
N LEU A 96 -1.18 -2.28 3.68
CA LEU A 96 -1.07 -2.88 5.01
C LEU A 96 0.17 -3.77 5.04
N ARG A 97 1.08 -3.50 5.96
CA ARG A 97 2.27 -4.31 6.20
C ARG A 97 2.12 -5.04 7.53
N LEU A 98 2.27 -6.35 7.49
CA LEU A 98 2.58 -7.17 8.66
C LEU A 98 4.08 -7.44 8.67
N HIS A 99 4.73 -7.22 9.80
CA HIS A 99 6.12 -7.59 10.02
C HIS A 99 6.18 -8.59 11.18
N HIS A 100 6.64 -9.81 10.91
CA HIS A 100 6.74 -10.83 11.95
C HIS A 100 7.82 -10.45 12.97
N ILE A 101 7.44 -10.50 14.25
CA ILE A 101 8.34 -10.35 15.40
C ILE A 101 8.34 -11.71 16.16
N PRO A 102 8.85 -11.86 17.41
CA PRO A 102 8.95 -13.18 18.06
C PRO A 102 7.71 -14.09 17.91
N PRO A 103 7.87 -15.42 18.00
CA PRO A 103 6.88 -16.38 17.52
C PRO A 103 5.45 -16.09 17.97
N GLY A 104 4.54 -15.99 16.99
CA GLY A 104 3.12 -15.73 17.23
C GLY A 104 2.74 -14.25 17.34
N THR A 105 3.66 -13.31 17.10
CA THR A 105 3.36 -11.87 17.14
C THR A 105 3.82 -11.17 15.84
N ALA A 106 3.05 -10.19 15.39
CA ALA A 106 3.40 -9.35 14.25
C ALA A 106 3.09 -7.88 14.56
N GLU A 107 3.93 -6.99 14.05
CA GLU A 107 3.64 -5.56 13.99
C GLU A 107 2.80 -5.28 12.73
N VAL A 108 1.74 -4.50 12.87
CA VAL A 108 0.90 -4.06 11.76
C VAL A 108 1.08 -2.57 11.53
N ALA A 109 1.23 -2.17 10.27
CA ALA A 109 1.23 -0.78 9.88
C ALA A 109 0.35 -0.58 8.64
N ILE A 110 -0.53 0.42 8.68
CA ILE A 110 -1.50 0.71 7.63
C ILE A 110 -1.29 2.14 7.14
N SER A 111 -1.42 2.34 5.84
CA SER A 111 -1.38 3.65 5.18
C SER A 111 -2.51 3.74 4.17
N VAL A 112 -3.16 4.90 4.10
CA VAL A 112 -4.22 5.20 3.13
C VAL A 112 -3.89 6.55 2.51
N ARG A 113 -3.97 6.64 1.17
CA ARG A 113 -3.80 7.92 0.46
C ARG A 113 -4.83 8.93 0.94
N ASP A 114 -4.43 10.20 1.03
CA ASP A 114 -5.19 11.20 1.79
C ASP A 114 -6.59 11.46 1.25
N ASP A 115 -6.76 11.42 -0.06
CA ASP A 115 -8.05 11.61 -0.76
C ASP A 115 -9.00 10.41 -0.67
N HIS A 116 -8.58 9.31 -0.01
CA HIS A 116 -9.40 8.10 0.23
C HIS A 116 -9.47 7.70 1.70
N GLN A 117 -9.06 8.58 2.61
CA GLN A 117 -9.23 8.37 4.05
C GLN A 117 -10.71 8.52 4.46
N SER A 118 -11.06 7.96 5.63
CA SER A 118 -12.41 8.02 6.25
C SER A 118 -13.52 7.25 5.51
N GLU A 119 -13.17 6.48 4.48
CA GLU A 119 -14.10 5.71 3.64
C GLU A 119 -14.47 4.32 4.17
N GLY A 120 -13.91 3.90 5.31
CA GLY A 120 -14.09 2.57 5.90
C GLY A 120 -12.77 1.86 6.00
#